data_AF-A0A2E8XUQ8-F1
#
_entry.id   AF-A0A2E8XUQ8-F1
#
_cell.length_a   1.000
_cell.length_b   1.000
_cell.length_c   1.000
_cell.angle_alpha   90.00
_cell.angle_beta   90.00
_cell.angle_gamma   90.00
#
_symmetry.space_group_name_H-M   'P 1'
#
loop_
_entity.id
_entity.type
_entity.pdbx_description
1 polymer ?
#
loop_
_entity_poly.entity_id
_entity_poly.type
_entity_poly.pdbx_seq_one_letter_code
_entity_poly.pdbx_strand_id
1 'polypeptide(L)'
;MLNKFVYISIILCISLFGADRINIMSEAFEFFVFTPYLLLSLLILFTLFLFKSDNLDFKWLFNNNLFLLFFLIYIVTCITSIFFSIDIYISIKRFILLIYLLLSSIIIQSYYKNNHDLLEVLIKSSLLGSFIFFIFNFLLLLNWFSDFDFSNSFINLEPDKLAYFLPRLGGYSMDSNRGGIILFFFTFILFFFGKKNIFNSIIIILNILFLFLSFSRTIYLLLIMVFLFQLLISEKEIKKNMLKKIFYSLIFFLLIIGFLTFNQHINLYLAFQERIDVFEISRFSSAGIHLKLILEGFTKAFNDFKILFFGSGFGTSFLLIKGYYWSGIKYGNYHSLYITTLVECGIFNTISMFVISFLLPFIIDYKNHIFTLLFGFLFFNIFYQLIMEPVFWFSILLFYKFNFSELKNEK
;
A
#
# COMPACT_ATOMS: atom_id res chain seq x y z
N MET A 1 24.48 -2.94 -22.14
CA MET A 1 24.20 -3.82 -20.99
C MET A 1 23.59 -3.06 -19.82
N LEU A 2 24.15 -1.91 -19.41
CA LEU A 2 23.65 -1.12 -18.27
C LEU A 2 22.16 -0.71 -18.35
N ASN A 3 21.69 -0.21 -19.50
CA ASN A 3 20.26 0.16 -19.65
C ASN A 3 19.31 -1.04 -19.44
N LYS A 4 19.70 -2.22 -19.90
CA LYS A 4 18.93 -3.46 -19.73
C LYS A 4 18.92 -3.90 -18.26
N PHE A 5 20.05 -3.74 -17.56
CA PHE A 5 20.14 -3.99 -16.12
C PHE A 5 19.18 -3.07 -15.35
N VAL A 6 19.28 -1.74 -15.54
CA VAL A 6 18.40 -0.77 -14.87
C VAL A 6 16.93 -1.09 -15.14
N TYR A 7 16.58 -1.39 -16.39
CA TYR A 7 15.22 -1.75 -16.78
C TYR A 7 14.69 -2.98 -16.02
N ILE A 8 15.47 -4.07 -15.98
CA ILE A 8 15.10 -5.30 -15.27
C ILE A 8 15.03 -5.05 -13.76
N SER A 9 16.00 -4.32 -13.20
CA SER A 9 16.03 -3.98 -11.77
C SER A 9 14.80 -3.18 -11.36
N ILE A 10 14.37 -2.20 -12.17
CA ILE A 10 13.15 -1.43 -11.90
C ILE A 10 11.91 -2.34 -11.94
N ILE A 11 11.81 -3.24 -12.92
CA ILE A 11 10.71 -4.20 -12.99
C ILE A 11 10.65 -5.06 -11.73
N LEU A 12 11.80 -5.62 -11.32
CA LEU A 12 11.89 -6.43 -10.10
C LEU A 12 11.54 -5.61 -8.85
N CYS A 13 12.07 -4.38 -8.75
CA CYS A 13 11.82 -3.49 -7.63
C CYS A 13 10.34 -3.19 -7.46
N ILE A 14 9.61 -2.88 -8.54
CA ILE A 14 8.17 -2.61 -8.49
C ILE A 14 7.37 -3.90 -8.24
N SER A 15 7.78 -5.01 -8.84
CA SER A 15 7.11 -6.31 -8.64
C SER A 15 7.19 -6.84 -7.20
N LEU A 16 8.17 -6.37 -6.42
CA LEU A 16 8.47 -6.76 -5.04
C LEU A 16 8.15 -5.64 -4.03
N PHE A 17 7.29 -4.68 -4.39
CA PHE A 17 6.74 -3.73 -3.42
C PHE A 17 6.17 -4.47 -2.21
N GLY A 18 6.63 -4.15 -0.99
CA GLY A 18 6.10 -4.74 0.24
C GLY A 18 6.35 -6.24 0.42
N ALA A 19 7.40 -6.79 -0.22
CA ALA A 19 7.85 -8.17 0.00
C ALA A 19 8.61 -8.34 1.33
N ASP A 20 7.96 -8.08 2.46
CA ASP A 20 8.54 -8.13 3.81
C ASP A 20 8.53 -9.52 4.46
N ARG A 21 7.95 -10.54 3.80
CA ARG A 21 8.21 -11.95 4.14
C ARG A 21 9.62 -12.41 3.77
N ILE A 22 10.31 -11.66 2.92
CA ILE A 22 11.69 -11.93 2.52
C ILE A 22 12.61 -10.99 3.30
N ASN A 23 13.44 -11.54 4.17
CA ASN A 23 14.49 -10.81 4.86
C ASN A 23 15.86 -11.23 4.31
N ILE A 24 16.48 -10.37 3.51
CA ILE A 24 17.78 -10.66 2.87
C ILE A 24 18.90 -10.83 3.91
N MET A 25 18.79 -10.16 5.06
CA MET A 25 19.79 -10.25 6.12
C MET A 25 19.59 -11.47 7.04
N SER A 26 18.57 -12.28 6.79
CA SER A 26 18.10 -13.38 7.65
C SER A 26 17.53 -12.95 9.01
N GLU A 27 16.78 -13.84 9.64
CA GLU A 27 16.18 -13.69 10.97
C GLU A 27 17.20 -13.42 12.08
N ALA A 28 18.50 -13.71 11.87
CA ALA A 28 19.55 -13.34 12.82
C ALA A 28 19.64 -11.82 13.08
N PHE A 29 19.10 -11.00 12.18
CA PHE A 29 19.00 -9.54 12.32
C PHE A 29 17.57 -9.11 12.69
N GLU A 30 17.14 -9.44 13.91
CA GLU A 30 15.78 -9.17 14.41
C GLU A 30 15.37 -7.68 14.40
N PHE A 31 16.34 -6.76 14.41
CA PHE A 31 16.07 -5.32 14.55
C PHE A 31 15.61 -4.63 13.24
N PHE A 32 15.74 -5.30 12.09
CA PHE A 32 15.43 -4.73 10.79
C PHE A 32 15.21 -5.78 9.70
N VAL A 33 14.02 -5.76 9.10
CA VAL A 33 13.72 -6.58 7.92
C VAL A 33 14.26 -5.88 6.67
N PHE A 34 15.37 -6.39 6.12
CA PHE A 34 15.94 -5.84 4.89
C PHE A 34 15.27 -6.46 3.67
N THR A 35 14.23 -5.78 3.19
CA THR A 35 13.36 -6.29 2.12
C THR A 35 14.02 -6.21 0.74
N PRO A 36 13.61 -7.05 -0.23
CA PRO A 36 14.08 -6.98 -1.61
C PRO A 36 13.88 -5.62 -2.26
N TYR A 37 12.78 -4.94 -1.94
CA TYR A 37 12.55 -3.57 -2.41
C TYR A 37 13.67 -2.63 -1.97
N LEU A 38 14.09 -2.67 -0.70
CA LEU A 38 15.15 -1.80 -0.19
C LEU A 38 16.48 -2.08 -0.90
N LEU A 39 16.87 -3.34 -1.07
CA LEU A 39 18.10 -3.68 -1.79
C LEU A 39 18.06 -3.22 -3.25
N LEU A 40 16.99 -3.55 -3.98
CA LEU A 40 16.89 -3.24 -5.41
C LEU A 40 16.79 -1.74 -5.66
N SER A 41 16.02 -1.02 -4.87
CA SER A 41 15.95 0.44 -4.97
C SER A 41 17.31 1.08 -4.67
N LEU A 42 18.10 0.55 -3.74
CA LEU A 42 19.43 1.10 -3.43
C LEU A 42 20.38 0.91 -4.61
N LEU A 43 20.36 -0.28 -5.22
CA LEU A 43 21.13 -0.55 -6.44
C LEU A 43 20.70 0.35 -7.61
N ILE A 44 19.38 0.57 -7.79
CA ILE A 44 18.86 1.47 -8.82
C ILE A 44 19.31 2.91 -8.57
N LEU A 45 19.16 3.40 -7.34
CA LEU A 45 19.60 4.74 -6.95
C LEU A 45 21.09 4.94 -7.25
N PHE A 46 21.93 4.02 -6.78
CA PHE A 46 23.37 4.07 -7.00
C PHE A 46 23.73 4.04 -8.49
N THR A 47 23.15 3.12 -9.27
CA THR A 47 23.44 3.01 -10.70
C THR A 47 22.95 4.21 -11.50
N LEU A 48 21.78 4.77 -11.16
CA LEU A 48 21.25 5.93 -11.84
C LEU A 48 22.05 7.20 -11.53
N PHE A 49 22.44 7.42 -10.26
CA PHE A 49 23.24 8.58 -9.90
C PHE A 49 24.64 8.54 -10.50
N LEU A 50 25.32 7.40 -10.49
CA LEU A 50 26.70 7.31 -10.99
C LEU A 50 26.82 7.32 -12.51
N PHE A 51 25.86 6.71 -13.22
CA PHE A 51 26.02 6.44 -14.65
C PHE A 51 24.94 7.08 -15.54
N LYS A 52 23.88 7.62 -14.95
CA LYS A 52 22.68 8.11 -15.68
C LYS A 52 22.06 9.37 -15.07
N SER A 53 22.82 10.18 -14.33
CA SER A 53 22.31 11.42 -13.72
C SER A 53 21.66 12.34 -14.75
N ASP A 54 22.27 12.45 -15.93
CA ASP A 54 21.83 13.36 -17.02
C ASP A 54 20.52 12.92 -17.67
N ASN A 55 20.09 11.68 -17.43
CA ASN A 55 18.83 11.16 -17.95
C ASN A 55 17.64 11.45 -17.04
N LEU A 56 17.87 11.84 -15.78
CA LEU A 56 16.81 12.11 -14.82
C LEU A 56 16.11 13.44 -15.14
N ASP A 57 14.79 13.39 -15.32
CA ASP A 57 13.97 14.58 -15.50
C ASP A 57 13.04 14.80 -14.31
N PHE A 58 13.36 15.82 -13.51
CA PHE A 58 12.59 16.22 -12.33
C PHE A 58 11.59 17.35 -12.60
N LYS A 59 11.48 17.86 -13.84
CA LYS A 59 10.62 19.03 -14.14
C LYS A 59 9.17 18.82 -13.69
N TRP A 60 8.65 17.61 -13.85
CA TRP A 60 7.28 17.25 -13.46
C TRP A 60 6.99 17.49 -11.97
N LEU A 61 7.98 17.38 -11.07
CA LEU A 61 7.81 17.69 -9.65
C LEU A 61 7.66 19.19 -9.38
N PHE A 62 8.38 20.01 -10.15
CA PHE A 62 8.46 21.45 -9.95
C PHE A 62 7.40 22.23 -10.75
N ASN A 63 6.73 21.59 -11.70
CA ASN A 63 5.74 22.24 -12.57
C ASN A 63 4.45 22.66 -11.83
N ASN A 64 4.15 22.08 -10.67
CA ASN A 64 2.97 22.44 -9.87
C ASN A 64 3.37 23.04 -8.51
N ASN A 65 3.24 24.36 -8.39
CA ASN A 65 3.59 25.10 -7.18
C ASN A 65 2.77 24.67 -5.95
N LEU A 66 1.50 24.31 -6.12
CA LEU A 66 0.65 23.88 -5.00
C LEU A 66 1.10 22.51 -4.49
N PHE A 67 1.34 21.56 -5.39
CA PHE A 67 1.89 20.26 -5.01
C PHE A 67 3.22 20.43 -4.26
N LEU A 68 4.15 21.22 -4.82
CA LEU A 68 5.45 21.46 -4.21
C LEU A 68 5.33 22.12 -2.83
N LEU A 69 4.46 23.13 -2.67
CA LEU A 69 4.23 23.80 -1.41
C LEU A 69 3.76 22.82 -0.32
N PHE A 70 2.70 22.05 -0.59
CA PHE A 70 2.21 21.08 0.38
C PHE A 70 3.23 19.97 0.61
N PHE A 71 3.89 19.46 -0.43
CA PHE A 71 4.94 18.45 -0.27
C PHE A 71 6.07 18.93 0.65
N LEU A 72 6.50 20.19 0.52
CA LEU A 72 7.46 20.81 1.44
C LEU A 72 6.90 20.97 2.86
N ILE A 73 5.66 21.44 3.02
CA ILE A 73 5.00 21.52 4.34
C ILE A 73 4.98 20.14 5.01
N TYR A 74 4.65 19.08 4.27
CA TYR A 74 4.64 17.71 4.77
C TYR A 74 6.03 17.29 5.27
N ILE A 75 7.09 17.50 4.49
CA ILE A 75 8.45 17.16 4.88
C ILE A 75 8.94 17.98 6.07
N VAL A 76 8.72 19.30 6.05
CA VAL A 76 9.13 20.21 7.13
C VAL A 76 8.44 19.83 8.43
N THR A 77 7.14 19.55 8.40
CA THR A 77 6.39 19.17 9.61
C THR A 77 6.82 17.81 10.16
N CYS A 78 7.18 16.85 9.30
CA CYS A 78 7.83 15.60 9.74
C CYS A 78 9.20 15.87 10.41
N ILE A 79 10.01 16.78 9.88
CA ILE A 79 11.30 17.15 10.49
C ILE A 79 11.08 17.84 11.83
N THR A 80 10.14 18.78 11.91
CA THR A 80 9.85 19.49 13.17
C THR A 80 9.39 18.51 14.24
N SER A 81 8.56 17.52 13.89
CA SER A 81 8.07 16.56 14.88
C SER A 81 9.16 15.70 15.50
N ILE A 82 10.25 15.43 14.79
CA ILE A 82 11.43 14.71 15.33
C ILE A 82 12.02 15.46 16.53
N PHE A 83 12.13 16.79 16.46
CA PHE A 83 12.68 17.59 17.57
C PHE A 83 11.78 17.59 18.82
N PHE A 84 10.48 17.37 18.63
CA PHE A 84 9.49 17.30 19.71
C PHE A 84 9.16 15.86 20.13
N SER A 85 9.87 14.89 19.56
CA SER A 85 9.58 13.47 19.68
C SER A 85 9.76 12.92 21.08
N ILE A 86 8.91 11.97 21.45
CA ILE A 86 9.05 11.15 22.67
C ILE A 86 10.25 10.20 22.55
N ASP A 87 10.58 9.77 21.34
CA ASP A 87 11.74 8.94 21.02
C ASP A 87 12.38 9.43 19.72
N ILE A 88 13.39 10.30 19.88
CA ILE A 88 14.10 10.92 18.78
C ILE A 88 14.76 9.87 17.88
N TYR A 89 15.33 8.80 18.45
CA TYR A 89 16.04 7.78 17.69
C TYR A 89 15.10 7.03 16.75
N ILE A 90 13.94 6.60 17.26
CA ILE A 90 12.94 5.91 16.44
C ILE A 90 12.36 6.85 15.38
N SER A 91 12.11 8.11 15.72
CA SER A 91 11.64 9.10 14.75
C SER A 91 12.62 9.35 13.63
N ILE A 92 13.91 9.50 13.93
CA ILE A 92 14.96 9.66 12.91
C ILE A 92 15.01 8.41 12.02
N LYS A 93 15.04 7.20 12.60
CA LYS A 93 15.10 5.94 11.83
C LYS A 93 13.92 5.83 10.84
N ARG A 94 12.71 6.12 11.30
CA ARG A 94 11.50 6.06 10.47
C ARG A 94 11.44 7.18 9.43
N PHE A 95 11.91 8.38 9.77
CA PHE A 95 12.00 9.48 8.82
C PHE A 95 13.00 9.21 7.70
N ILE A 96 14.17 8.63 8.02
CA ILE A 96 15.15 8.20 7.00
C ILE A 96 14.52 7.18 6.06
N LEU A 97 13.76 6.21 6.58
CA LEU A 97 13.02 5.26 5.75
C LEU A 97 12.00 5.97 4.85
N LEU A 98 11.22 6.92 5.38
CA LEU A 98 10.27 7.71 4.57
C LEU A 98 10.98 8.46 3.43
N ILE A 99 12.06 9.17 3.72
CA ILE A 99 12.86 9.89 2.71
C ILE A 99 13.40 8.92 1.67
N TYR A 100 13.86 7.75 2.08
CA TYR A 100 14.32 6.71 1.19
C TYR A 100 13.21 6.24 0.22
N LEU A 101 12.00 5.96 0.72
CA LEU A 101 10.85 5.56 -0.10
C LEU A 101 10.41 6.64 -1.09
N LEU A 102 10.47 7.90 -0.67
CA LEU A 102 10.17 9.05 -1.53
C LEU A 102 11.23 9.21 -2.63
N LEU A 103 12.51 9.18 -2.28
CA LEU A 103 13.61 9.33 -3.22
C LEU A 103 13.62 8.21 -4.26
N SER A 104 13.46 6.95 -3.85
CA SER A 104 13.38 5.81 -4.76
C SER A 104 12.23 5.96 -5.75
N SER A 105 11.05 6.35 -5.27
CA SER A 105 9.87 6.56 -6.11
C SER A 105 10.06 7.71 -7.10
N ILE A 106 10.57 8.84 -6.63
CA ILE A 106 10.89 10.02 -7.44
C ILE A 106 11.89 9.67 -8.54
N ILE A 107 12.98 8.98 -8.20
CA ILE A 107 14.06 8.70 -9.14
C ILE A 107 13.65 7.67 -10.18
N ILE A 108 12.94 6.60 -9.77
CA ILE A 108 12.40 5.61 -10.72
C ILE A 108 11.46 6.28 -11.74
N GLN A 109 10.56 7.17 -11.30
CA GLN A 109 9.64 7.86 -12.20
C GLN A 109 10.33 8.93 -13.05
N SER A 110 11.34 9.62 -12.51
CA SER A 110 12.10 10.67 -13.22
C SER A 110 13.06 10.11 -14.27
N TYR A 111 13.46 8.84 -14.14
CA TYR A 111 14.27 8.16 -15.15
C TYR A 111 13.52 7.98 -16.49
N TYR A 112 12.19 7.83 -16.45
CA TYR A 112 11.37 7.72 -17.66
C TYR A 112 10.86 9.10 -18.08
N LYS A 113 11.40 9.61 -19.19
CA LYS A 113 10.97 10.89 -19.79
C LYS A 113 9.58 10.78 -20.42
N ASN A 114 9.30 9.67 -21.08
CA ASN A 114 7.99 9.39 -21.69
C ASN A 114 7.10 8.56 -20.75
N ASN A 115 5.85 8.98 -20.59
CA ASN A 115 4.85 8.25 -19.80
C ASN A 115 4.57 6.86 -20.39
N HIS A 116 4.66 6.67 -21.71
CA HIS A 116 4.46 5.36 -22.34
C HIS A 116 5.49 4.31 -21.90
N ASP A 117 6.76 4.68 -21.81
CA ASP A 117 7.83 3.75 -21.38
C ASP A 117 7.63 3.36 -19.91
N LEU A 118 7.25 4.33 -19.07
CA LEU A 118 6.90 4.09 -17.67
C LEU A 118 5.69 3.15 -17.56
N LEU A 119 4.64 3.35 -18.37
CA LEU A 119 3.48 2.45 -18.41
C LEU A 119 3.89 1.03 -18.81
N GLU A 120 4.75 0.85 -19.81
CA GLU A 120 5.19 -0.48 -20.23
C GLU A 120 5.91 -1.22 -19.09
N VAL A 121 6.76 -0.50 -18.36
CA VAL A 121 7.45 -1.02 -17.17
C VAL A 121 6.46 -1.39 -16.08
N LEU A 122 5.47 -0.53 -15.81
CA LEU A 122 4.45 -0.81 -14.81
C LEU A 122 3.61 -2.03 -15.17
N ILE A 123 3.25 -2.22 -16.43
CA ILE A 123 2.50 -3.39 -16.91
C ILE A 123 3.34 -4.66 -16.70
N LYS A 124 4.61 -4.66 -17.11
CA LYS A 124 5.51 -5.82 -16.92
C LYS A 124 5.73 -6.12 -15.44
N SER A 125 5.92 -5.10 -14.61
CA SER A 125 6.06 -5.22 -13.16
C SER A 125 4.80 -5.76 -12.52
N SER A 126 3.62 -5.32 -12.96
CA SER A 126 2.33 -5.79 -12.43
C SER A 126 2.05 -7.25 -12.80
N LEU A 127 2.41 -7.67 -14.03
CA LEU A 127 2.34 -9.08 -14.42
C LEU A 127 3.25 -9.93 -13.54
N LEU A 128 4.54 -9.59 -13.48
CA LEU A 128 5.53 -10.33 -12.69
C LEU A 128 5.15 -10.35 -11.20
N GLY A 129 4.78 -9.19 -10.65
CA GLY A 129 4.38 -9.05 -9.26
C GLY A 129 3.15 -9.89 -8.91
N SER A 130 2.15 -9.95 -9.80
CA SER A 130 0.98 -10.83 -9.63
C SER A 130 1.38 -12.31 -9.61
N PHE A 131 2.29 -12.74 -10.49
CA PHE A 131 2.80 -14.11 -10.48
C PHE A 131 3.55 -14.46 -9.20
N ILE A 132 4.47 -13.60 -8.76
CA ILE A 132 5.21 -13.83 -7.50
C ILE A 132 4.22 -13.86 -6.32
N PHE A 133 3.22 -12.99 -6.32
CA PHE A 133 2.17 -12.99 -5.29
C PHE A 133 1.41 -14.32 -5.24
N PHE A 134 1.04 -14.89 -6.39
CA PHE A 134 0.39 -16.20 -6.46
C PHE A 134 1.29 -17.33 -5.98
N ILE A 135 2.57 -17.32 -6.33
CA ILE A 135 3.55 -18.31 -5.86
C ILE A 135 3.60 -18.28 -4.32
N PHE A 136 3.71 -17.10 -3.72
CA PHE A 136 3.73 -16.99 -2.27
C PHE A 136 2.42 -17.46 -1.64
N ASN A 137 1.26 -17.09 -2.20
CA ASN A 137 -0.02 -17.60 -1.68
C ASN A 137 -0.14 -19.13 -1.77
N PHE A 138 0.36 -19.72 -2.84
CA PHE A 138 0.42 -21.18 -2.95
C PHE A 138 1.32 -21.80 -1.88
N LEU A 139 2.52 -21.23 -1.66
CA LEU A 139 3.43 -21.68 -0.60
C LEU A 139 2.82 -21.49 0.80
N LEU A 140 2.12 -20.39 1.06
CA LEU A 140 1.40 -20.14 2.31
C LEU A 140 0.29 -21.17 2.54
N LEU A 141 -0.46 -21.52 1.50
CA LEU A 141 -1.49 -22.56 1.58
C LEU A 141 -0.89 -23.94 1.83
N LEU A 142 0.21 -24.28 1.13
CA LEU A 142 0.94 -25.52 1.40
C LEU A 142 1.39 -25.57 2.86
N ASN A 143 2.05 -24.51 3.35
CA ASN A 143 2.51 -24.41 4.73
C ASN A 143 1.37 -24.52 5.75
N TRP A 144 0.19 -24.00 5.41
CA TRP A 144 -0.99 -24.08 6.28
C TRP A 144 -1.60 -25.48 6.34
N PHE A 145 -1.71 -26.16 5.20
CA PHE A 145 -2.37 -27.47 5.12
C PHE A 145 -1.43 -28.66 5.34
N SER A 146 -0.11 -28.44 5.30
CA SER A 146 0.89 -29.47 5.60
C SER A 146 1.34 -29.40 7.05
N ASP A 147 1.76 -30.54 7.59
CA ASP A 147 2.45 -30.60 8.90
C ASP A 147 3.92 -30.15 8.83
N PHE A 148 4.42 -29.78 7.64
CA PHE A 148 5.79 -29.33 7.42
C PHE A 148 5.87 -27.81 7.43
N ASP A 149 6.81 -27.26 8.20
CA ASP A 149 7.15 -25.84 8.11
C ASP A 149 8.14 -25.61 6.96
N PHE A 150 7.67 -24.94 5.91
CA PHE A 150 8.47 -24.52 4.76
C PHE A 150 9.21 -23.20 5.00
N SER A 151 9.01 -22.55 6.15
CA SER A 151 9.74 -21.33 6.50
C SER A 151 11.24 -21.59 6.62
N ASN A 152 12.05 -20.55 6.39
CA ASN A 152 13.47 -20.58 6.66
C ASN A 152 13.92 -19.20 7.14
N SER A 153 15.20 -19.08 7.53
CA SER A 153 15.73 -17.84 8.08
C SER A 153 15.64 -16.63 7.16
N PHE A 154 15.41 -16.80 5.86
CA PHE A 154 15.26 -15.70 4.90
C PHE A 154 13.81 -15.46 4.46
N ILE A 155 12.94 -16.47 4.55
CA ILE A 155 11.58 -16.44 4.03
C ILE A 155 10.60 -16.94 5.09
N ASN A 156 9.75 -16.03 5.57
CA ASN A 156 8.67 -16.36 6.49
C ASN A 156 7.39 -16.74 5.74
N LEU A 157 7.02 -18.02 5.82
CA LEU A 157 5.81 -18.58 5.24
C LEU A 157 4.70 -18.87 6.28
N GLU A 158 4.77 -18.30 7.48
CA GLU A 158 3.68 -18.38 8.44
C GLU A 158 2.53 -17.44 8.00
N PRO A 159 1.34 -17.97 7.67
CA PRO A 159 0.23 -17.13 7.22
C PRO A 159 -0.35 -16.33 8.38
N ASP A 160 -0.76 -15.10 8.08
CA ASP A 160 -1.64 -14.32 8.96
C ASP A 160 -2.95 -15.09 9.16
N LYS A 161 -3.47 -15.13 10.39
CA LYS A 161 -4.66 -15.93 10.72
C LYS A 161 -5.86 -15.03 11.01
N LEU A 162 -7.05 -15.43 10.55
CA LEU A 162 -8.33 -14.86 10.95
C LEU A 162 -8.91 -15.72 12.07
N ALA A 163 -8.82 -15.23 13.30
CA ALA A 163 -9.22 -15.92 14.53
C ALA A 163 -8.78 -17.40 14.62
N TYR A 164 -7.63 -17.77 14.04
CA TYR A 164 -7.07 -19.13 13.96
C TYR A 164 -7.79 -20.12 13.03
N PHE A 165 -8.92 -19.76 12.40
CA PHE A 165 -9.73 -20.70 11.59
C PHE A 165 -9.53 -20.59 10.07
N LEU A 166 -8.85 -19.54 9.60
CA LEU A 166 -8.65 -19.29 8.17
C LEU A 166 -7.31 -18.58 7.90
N PRO A 167 -6.48 -19.07 6.96
CA PRO A 167 -5.27 -18.37 6.53
C PRO A 167 -5.62 -17.18 5.64
N ARG A 168 -5.12 -16.00 5.99
CA ARG A 168 -5.26 -14.78 5.18
C ARG A 168 -4.12 -14.72 4.17
N LEU A 169 -4.48 -14.75 2.89
CA LEU A 169 -3.54 -14.83 1.78
C LEU A 169 -3.00 -13.44 1.40
N GLY A 170 -1.91 -13.03 2.05
CA GLY A 170 -1.22 -11.75 1.84
C GLY A 170 -0.12 -11.77 0.77
N GLY A 171 0.12 -12.89 0.10
CA GLY A 171 1.22 -13.09 -0.84
C GLY A 171 2.57 -13.00 -0.13
N TYR A 172 3.52 -12.26 -0.71
CA TYR A 172 4.84 -12.00 -0.11
C TYR A 172 4.83 -10.93 0.98
N SER A 173 3.66 -10.36 1.30
CA SER A 173 3.50 -9.39 2.39
C SER A 173 3.07 -10.11 3.66
N MET A 174 3.69 -9.77 4.79
CA MET A 174 3.42 -10.34 6.10
C MET A 174 2.00 -9.96 6.52
N ASP A 175 1.65 -8.67 6.42
CA ASP A 175 0.28 -8.18 6.64
C ASP A 175 -0.56 -8.33 5.35
N SER A 176 -1.66 -9.06 5.48
CA SER A 176 -2.61 -9.31 4.39
C SER A 176 -3.32 -8.05 3.84
N ASN A 177 -3.53 -7.00 4.64
CA ASN A 177 -4.08 -5.73 4.18
C ASN A 177 -3.08 -4.99 3.27
N ARG A 178 -1.79 -5.00 3.63
CA ARG A 178 -0.72 -4.41 2.83
C ARG A 178 -0.56 -5.16 1.50
N GLY A 179 -0.51 -6.50 1.58
CA GLY A 179 -0.49 -7.38 0.41
C GLY A 179 -1.66 -7.15 -0.54
N GLY A 180 -2.87 -6.98 0.00
CA GLY A 180 -4.06 -6.67 -0.79
C GLY A 180 -3.95 -5.36 -1.56
N ILE A 181 -3.32 -4.31 -1.03
CA ILE A 181 -3.14 -3.05 -1.76
C ILE A 181 -2.16 -3.21 -2.91
N ILE A 182 -1.07 -3.92 -2.69
CA ILE A 182 -0.06 -4.15 -3.72
C ILE A 182 -0.70 -4.93 -4.88
N LEU A 183 -1.46 -5.98 -4.56
CA LEU A 183 -2.22 -6.73 -5.56
C LEU A 183 -3.28 -5.86 -6.24
N PHE A 184 -3.97 -4.99 -5.50
CA PHE A 184 -4.93 -4.04 -6.07
C PHE A 184 -4.25 -3.08 -7.05
N PHE A 185 -3.08 -2.54 -6.70
CA PHE A 185 -2.28 -1.68 -7.58
C PHE A 185 -1.92 -2.41 -8.89
N PHE A 186 -1.42 -3.64 -8.82
CA PHE A 186 -1.13 -4.43 -10.03
C PHE A 186 -2.39 -4.68 -10.86
N THR A 187 -3.50 -5.03 -10.20
CA THR A 187 -4.80 -5.23 -10.85
C THR A 187 -5.26 -3.98 -11.57
N PHE A 188 -5.12 -2.82 -10.92
CA PHE A 188 -5.48 -1.52 -11.45
C PHE A 188 -4.66 -1.19 -12.71
N ILE A 189 -3.34 -1.34 -12.64
CA ILE A 189 -2.45 -1.10 -13.79
C ILE A 189 -2.80 -2.03 -14.95
N LEU A 190 -2.97 -3.33 -14.70
CA LEU A 190 -3.31 -4.30 -15.74
C LEU A 190 -4.70 -4.06 -16.34
N PHE A 191 -5.66 -3.59 -15.54
CA PHE A 191 -7.02 -3.34 -16.00
C PHE A 191 -7.10 -2.12 -16.93
N PHE A 192 -6.47 -1.00 -16.56
CA PHE A 192 -6.57 0.25 -17.31
C PHE A 192 -5.52 0.39 -18.41
N PHE A 193 -4.30 -0.07 -18.17
CA PHE A 193 -3.17 0.15 -19.08
C PHE A 193 -2.65 -1.15 -19.73
N GLY A 194 -3.06 -2.32 -19.23
CA GLY A 194 -2.64 -3.60 -19.79
C GLY A 194 -3.23 -3.90 -21.18
N LYS A 195 -2.55 -4.77 -21.93
CA LYS A 195 -3.03 -5.24 -23.24
C LYS A 195 -4.38 -5.95 -23.11
N LYS A 196 -5.33 -5.68 -24.03
CA LYS A 196 -6.61 -6.39 -24.12
C LYS A 196 -6.41 -7.81 -24.69
N ASN A 197 -5.94 -8.75 -23.87
CA ASN A 197 -5.81 -10.16 -24.23
C ASN A 197 -6.39 -11.09 -23.14
N ILE A 198 -6.55 -12.37 -23.48
CA ILE A 198 -7.17 -13.35 -22.57
C ILE A 198 -6.30 -13.58 -21.33
N PHE A 199 -4.99 -13.61 -21.51
CA PHE A 199 -4.01 -13.83 -20.44
C PHE A 199 -4.09 -12.74 -19.36
N ASN A 200 -4.06 -11.46 -19.75
CA ASN A 200 -4.22 -10.35 -18.80
C ASN A 200 -5.60 -10.37 -18.15
N SER A 201 -6.63 -10.78 -18.89
CA SER A 201 -7.99 -10.90 -18.34
C SER A 201 -8.05 -11.97 -17.25
N ILE A 202 -7.41 -13.12 -17.46
CA ILE A 202 -7.30 -14.20 -16.46
C ILE A 202 -6.54 -13.70 -15.22
N ILE A 203 -5.39 -13.04 -15.41
CA ILE A 203 -4.61 -12.52 -14.27
C ILE A 203 -5.42 -11.51 -13.46
N ILE A 204 -6.16 -10.60 -14.10
CA ILE A 204 -7.01 -9.64 -13.37
C ILE A 204 -8.11 -10.35 -12.58
N ILE A 205 -8.75 -11.38 -13.15
CA ILE A 205 -9.76 -12.19 -12.44
C ILE A 205 -9.12 -12.90 -11.24
N LEU A 206 -7.95 -13.51 -11.42
CA LEU A 206 -7.21 -14.14 -10.32
C LEU A 206 -6.82 -13.13 -9.25
N ASN A 207 -6.34 -11.94 -9.61
CA ASN A 207 -6.01 -10.92 -8.64
C ASN A 207 -7.24 -10.51 -7.82
N ILE A 208 -8.37 -10.21 -8.47
CA ILE A 208 -9.62 -9.85 -7.76
C ILE A 208 -10.08 -11.01 -6.86
N LEU A 209 -9.96 -12.26 -7.32
CA LEU A 209 -10.23 -13.44 -6.50
C LEU A 209 -9.35 -13.46 -5.23
N PHE A 210 -8.04 -13.25 -5.36
CA PHE A 210 -7.14 -13.20 -4.20
C PHE A 210 -7.40 -11.99 -3.28
N LEU A 211 -7.87 -10.87 -3.82
CA LEU A 211 -8.37 -9.76 -2.99
C LEU A 211 -9.56 -10.19 -2.14
N PHE A 212 -10.50 -10.98 -2.68
CA PHE A 212 -11.58 -11.59 -1.89
C PHE A 212 -11.06 -12.64 -0.90
N LEU A 213 -10.08 -13.46 -1.27
CA LEU A 213 -9.50 -14.45 -0.35
C LEU A 213 -8.64 -13.81 0.77
N SER A 214 -8.33 -12.52 0.70
CA SER A 214 -7.62 -11.80 1.78
C SER A 214 -8.48 -11.60 3.05
N PHE A 215 -9.82 -11.70 2.91
CA PHE A 215 -10.79 -11.42 3.97
C PHE A 215 -10.58 -10.07 4.67
N SER A 216 -10.04 -9.08 3.94
CA SER A 216 -9.73 -7.75 4.48
C SER A 216 -10.89 -6.78 4.27
N ARG A 217 -11.47 -6.28 5.38
CA ARG A 217 -12.52 -5.24 5.34
C ARG A 217 -12.04 -3.96 4.66
N THR A 218 -10.79 -3.56 4.88
CA THR A 218 -10.24 -2.32 4.29
C THR A 218 -9.99 -2.45 2.80
N ILE A 219 -9.56 -3.62 2.33
CA ILE A 219 -9.45 -3.93 0.89
C ILE A 219 -10.82 -3.95 0.22
N TYR A 220 -11.83 -4.54 0.86
CA TYR A 220 -13.19 -4.54 0.32
C TYR A 220 -13.74 -3.14 0.19
N LEU A 221 -13.56 -2.30 1.21
CA LEU A 221 -13.94 -0.89 1.18
C LEU A 221 -13.25 -0.16 0.02
N LEU A 222 -11.93 -0.34 -0.13
CA LEU A 222 -11.17 0.23 -1.23
C LEU A 222 -11.74 -0.22 -2.59
N LEU A 223 -11.96 -1.51 -2.78
CA LEU A 223 -12.48 -2.07 -4.04
C LEU A 223 -13.88 -1.55 -4.36
N ILE A 224 -14.76 -1.49 -3.36
CA ILE A 224 -16.13 -0.97 -3.51
C ILE A 224 -16.09 0.52 -3.89
N MET A 225 -15.29 1.33 -3.20
CA MET A 225 -15.23 2.77 -3.47
C MET A 225 -14.64 3.08 -4.84
N VAL A 226 -13.56 2.38 -5.23
CA VAL A 226 -13.01 2.48 -6.60
C VAL A 226 -14.04 2.06 -7.63
N PHE A 227 -14.72 0.93 -7.42
CA PHE A 227 -15.74 0.43 -8.33
C PHE A 227 -16.90 1.42 -8.49
N LEU A 228 -17.44 1.95 -7.39
CA LEU A 228 -18.52 2.93 -7.40
C LEU A 228 -18.11 4.21 -8.13
N PHE A 229 -16.92 4.74 -7.85
CA PHE A 229 -16.42 5.93 -8.54
C PHE A 229 -16.24 5.67 -10.04
N GLN A 230 -15.68 4.52 -10.40
CA GLN A 230 -15.46 4.15 -11.80
C GLN A 230 -16.78 3.94 -12.56
N LEU A 231 -17.84 3.46 -11.88
CA LEU A 231 -19.19 3.42 -12.46
C LEU A 231 -19.74 4.81 -12.81
N LEU A 232 -19.32 5.86 -12.10
CA LEU A 232 -19.73 7.22 -12.40
C LEU A 232 -18.95 7.79 -13.59
N ILE A 233 -17.62 7.67 -13.58
CA ILE A 233 -16.76 8.40 -14.53
C ILE A 233 -16.49 7.68 -15.86
N SER A 234 -16.64 6.35 -15.92
CA SER A 234 -16.21 5.58 -17.10
C SER A 234 -17.20 5.59 -18.27
N GLU A 235 -16.71 5.16 -19.42
CA GLU A 235 -17.54 4.74 -20.55
C GLU A 235 -18.21 3.38 -20.32
N LYS A 236 -19.28 3.12 -21.07
CA LYS A 236 -20.11 1.90 -20.97
C LYS A 236 -19.30 0.61 -21.17
N GLU A 237 -18.33 0.59 -22.10
CA GLU A 237 -17.50 -0.60 -22.36
C GLU A 237 -16.64 -0.96 -21.14
N ILE A 238 -15.99 0.03 -20.54
CA ILE A 238 -15.15 -0.14 -19.34
C ILE A 238 -16.00 -0.65 -18.16
N LYS A 239 -17.18 -0.07 -17.94
CA LYS A 239 -18.12 -0.52 -16.88
C LYS A 239 -18.50 -1.99 -17.05
N LYS A 240 -18.89 -2.38 -18.28
CA LYS A 240 -19.26 -3.77 -18.60
C LYS A 240 -18.09 -4.73 -18.36
N ASN A 241 -16.88 -4.34 -18.77
CA ASN A 241 -15.69 -5.16 -18.57
C ASN A 241 -15.33 -5.32 -17.08
N MET A 242 -15.43 -4.24 -16.30
CA MET A 242 -15.19 -4.25 -14.86
C MET A 242 -16.19 -5.18 -14.14
N LEU A 243 -17.49 -5.02 -14.42
CA LEU A 243 -18.56 -5.88 -13.90
C LEU A 243 -18.30 -7.35 -14.22
N LYS A 244 -17.94 -7.66 -15.48
CA LYS A 244 -17.65 -9.03 -15.92
C LYS A 244 -16.51 -9.67 -15.12
N LYS A 245 -15.40 -8.95 -14.91
CA LYS A 245 -14.25 -9.46 -14.16
C LYS A 245 -14.56 -9.66 -12.68
N ILE A 246 -15.29 -8.71 -12.05
CA ILE A 246 -15.73 -8.84 -10.66
C ILE A 246 -16.68 -10.04 -10.52
N PHE A 247 -17.66 -10.18 -11.43
CA PHE A 247 -18.62 -11.27 -11.41
C PHE A 247 -17.95 -12.65 -11.50
N TYR A 248 -17.02 -12.85 -12.44
CA TYR A 248 -16.29 -14.11 -12.52
C TYR A 248 -15.45 -14.39 -11.27
N SER A 249 -14.78 -13.37 -10.74
CA SER A 249 -13.98 -13.51 -9.52
C SER A 249 -14.85 -13.89 -8.33
N LEU A 250 -16.05 -13.32 -8.23
CA LEU A 250 -17.03 -13.65 -7.19
C LEU A 250 -17.57 -15.08 -7.33
N ILE A 251 -17.84 -15.55 -8.55
CA ILE A 251 -18.22 -16.96 -8.78
C ILE A 251 -17.11 -17.90 -8.31
N PHE A 252 -15.86 -17.66 -8.75
CA PHE A 252 -14.73 -18.49 -8.33
C PHE A 252 -14.51 -18.46 -6.82
N PHE A 253 -14.65 -17.28 -6.20
CA PHE A 253 -14.58 -17.13 -4.76
C PHE A 253 -15.62 -17.99 -4.05
N LEU A 254 -16.90 -17.90 -4.45
CA LEU A 254 -17.98 -18.68 -3.86
C LEU A 254 -17.78 -20.18 -4.05
N LEU A 255 -17.25 -20.62 -5.21
CA LEU A 255 -16.95 -22.03 -5.45
C LEU A 255 -15.83 -22.56 -4.55
N ILE A 256 -14.71 -21.82 -4.44
CA ILE A 256 -13.56 -22.21 -3.60
C ILE A 256 -13.98 -22.26 -2.13
N ILE A 257 -14.62 -21.18 -1.66
CA ILE A 257 -15.04 -21.07 -0.27
C ILE A 257 -16.14 -22.09 0.07
N GLY A 258 -17.09 -22.31 -0.84
CA GLY A 258 -18.11 -23.36 -0.70
C GLY A 258 -17.50 -24.75 -0.58
N PHE A 259 -16.52 -25.07 -1.43
CA PHE A 259 -15.78 -26.34 -1.36
C PHE A 259 -15.02 -26.51 -0.04
N LEU A 260 -14.27 -25.49 0.40
CA LEU A 260 -13.50 -25.53 1.65
C LEU A 260 -14.40 -25.65 2.88
N THR A 261 -15.56 -25.01 2.86
CA THR A 261 -16.55 -25.07 3.95
C THR A 261 -17.23 -26.45 3.99
N PHE A 262 -17.61 -26.99 2.82
CA PHE A 262 -18.26 -28.29 2.72
C PHE A 262 -17.37 -29.42 3.25
N ASN A 263 -16.06 -29.35 2.96
CA ASN A 263 -15.06 -30.32 3.44
C ASN A 263 -14.54 -30.01 4.86
N GLN A 264 -15.15 -29.07 5.58
CA GLN A 264 -14.78 -28.71 6.96
C GLN A 264 -13.33 -28.22 7.14
N HIS A 265 -12.65 -27.81 6.07
CA HIS A 265 -11.31 -27.22 6.15
C HIS A 265 -11.33 -25.81 6.75
N ILE A 266 -12.46 -25.11 6.62
CA ILE A 266 -12.67 -23.74 7.09
C ILE A 266 -14.07 -23.63 7.70
N ASN A 267 -14.21 -22.85 8.77
CA ASN A 267 -15.50 -22.48 9.33
C ASN A 267 -15.95 -21.09 8.84
N LEU A 268 -16.72 -21.08 7.74
CA LEU A 268 -17.25 -19.87 7.14
C LEU A 268 -18.22 -19.11 8.05
N TYR A 269 -19.02 -19.83 8.85
CA TYR A 269 -19.96 -19.19 9.77
C TYR A 269 -19.21 -18.34 10.80
N LEU A 270 -18.17 -18.88 11.42
CA LEU A 270 -17.32 -18.14 12.36
C LEU A 270 -16.58 -16.99 11.67
N ALA A 271 -16.07 -17.20 10.45
CA ALA A 271 -15.41 -16.13 9.70
C ALA A 271 -16.37 -14.97 9.38
N PHE A 272 -17.62 -15.28 8.98
CA PHE A 272 -18.66 -14.27 8.78
C PHE A 272 -19.05 -13.60 10.09
N GLN A 273 -19.21 -14.38 11.16
CA GLN A 273 -19.52 -13.86 12.48
C GLN A 273 -18.43 -12.87 12.91
N GLU A 274 -17.14 -13.22 12.92
CA GLU A 274 -16.06 -12.29 13.25
C GLU A 274 -16.08 -11.01 12.38
N ARG A 275 -16.52 -11.15 11.12
CA ARG A 275 -16.58 -10.04 10.15
C ARG A 275 -17.84 -9.19 10.22
N ILE A 276 -18.95 -9.69 10.77
CA ILE A 276 -20.26 -9.02 10.83
C ILE A 276 -20.68 -8.71 12.29
N ASP A 277 -20.13 -9.39 13.30
CA ASP A 277 -20.57 -9.28 14.69
C ASP A 277 -20.49 -7.85 15.21
N VAL A 278 -21.32 -7.60 16.22
CA VAL A 278 -21.74 -6.27 16.68
C VAL A 278 -20.58 -5.28 16.79
N PHE A 279 -20.77 -4.13 16.14
CA PHE A 279 -19.93 -2.94 16.25
C PHE A 279 -20.06 -2.29 17.64
N GLU A 280 -19.54 -2.96 18.66
CA GLU A 280 -19.33 -2.31 19.95
C GLU A 280 -17.99 -1.60 19.94
N ILE A 281 -17.96 -0.34 20.38
CA ILE A 281 -16.72 0.39 20.68
C ILE A 281 -16.12 -0.23 21.95
N SER A 282 -15.51 -1.41 21.79
CA SER A 282 -14.91 -2.17 22.87
C SER A 282 -13.43 -2.39 22.61
N ARG A 283 -12.68 -2.73 23.66
CA ARG A 283 -11.26 -3.15 23.53
C ARG A 283 -11.11 -4.60 23.07
N PHE A 284 -12.22 -5.29 22.85
CA PHE A 284 -12.26 -6.75 22.67
C PHE A 284 -12.71 -7.16 21.28
N SER A 285 -13.30 -6.24 20.49
CA SER A 285 -13.63 -6.46 19.08
C SER A 285 -12.68 -5.70 18.16
N SER A 286 -12.25 -6.31 17.04
CA SER A 286 -11.32 -5.67 16.10
C SER A 286 -11.85 -4.32 15.59
N ALA A 287 -13.13 -4.22 15.22
CA ALA A 287 -13.73 -2.97 14.73
C ALA A 287 -13.87 -1.91 15.84
N GLY A 288 -14.21 -2.33 17.06
CA GLY A 288 -14.32 -1.44 18.22
C GLY A 288 -13.00 -0.79 18.58
N ILE A 289 -11.90 -1.53 18.52
CA ILE A 289 -10.57 -1.00 18.81
C ILE A 289 -10.16 0.04 17.76
N HIS A 290 -10.44 -0.19 16.47
CA HIS A 290 -10.15 0.79 15.41
C HIS A 290 -10.82 2.15 15.68
N LEU A 291 -12.12 2.15 15.96
CA LEU A 291 -12.87 3.39 16.24
C LEU A 291 -12.42 4.05 17.55
N LYS A 292 -12.15 3.24 18.59
CA LYS A 292 -11.63 3.75 19.86
C LYS A 292 -10.28 4.43 19.70
N LEU A 293 -9.37 3.84 18.93
CA LEU A 293 -8.06 4.42 18.65
C LEU A 293 -8.19 5.73 17.86
N ILE A 294 -9.10 5.82 16.88
CA ILE A 294 -9.39 7.07 16.18
C ILE A 294 -9.85 8.16 17.16
N LEU A 295 -10.81 7.85 18.04
CA LEU A 295 -11.32 8.78 19.04
C LEU A 295 -10.24 9.21 20.05
N GLU A 296 -9.43 8.27 20.53
CA GLU A 296 -8.32 8.57 21.44
C GLU A 296 -7.22 9.41 20.75
N GLY A 297 -6.94 9.16 19.48
CA GLY A 297 -5.99 9.97 18.72
C GLY A 297 -6.49 11.41 18.53
N PHE A 298 -7.77 11.59 18.19
CA PHE A 298 -8.39 12.92 18.12
C PHE A 298 -8.34 13.65 19.47
N THR A 299 -8.79 12.99 20.55
CA THR A 299 -8.78 13.63 21.87
C THR A 299 -7.36 13.95 22.33
N LYS A 300 -6.38 13.07 22.06
CA LYS A 300 -4.98 13.32 22.39
C LYS A 300 -4.40 14.52 21.65
N ALA A 301 -4.68 14.64 20.35
CA ALA A 301 -4.21 15.77 19.55
C ALA A 301 -4.85 17.08 19.98
N PHE A 302 -6.17 17.13 20.17
CA PHE A 302 -6.88 18.38 20.48
C PHE A 302 -6.75 18.83 21.93
N ASN A 303 -6.42 17.94 22.88
CA ASN A 303 -6.20 18.29 24.28
C ASN A 303 -4.75 18.69 24.60
N ASP A 304 -3.81 18.52 23.67
CA ASP A 304 -2.40 18.85 23.86
C ASP A 304 -1.91 19.74 22.72
N PHE A 305 -1.72 21.04 23.01
CA PHE A 305 -1.28 22.02 22.03
C PHE A 305 0.05 21.65 21.37
N LYS A 306 0.97 21.00 22.10
CA LYS A 306 2.24 20.54 21.54
C LYS A 306 1.98 19.48 20.47
N ILE A 307 1.13 18.50 20.77
CA ILE A 307 0.79 17.42 19.83
C ILE A 307 0.02 17.98 18.63
N LEU A 308 -0.95 18.88 18.85
CA LEU A 308 -1.75 19.47 17.77
C LEU A 308 -0.89 20.16 16.70
N PHE A 309 0.13 20.91 17.10
CA PHE A 309 0.92 21.74 16.18
C PHE A 309 2.24 21.11 15.75
N PHE A 310 2.92 20.40 16.64
CA PHE A 310 4.25 19.84 16.40
C PHE A 310 4.29 18.32 16.38
N GLY A 311 3.23 17.67 16.85
CA GLY A 311 3.17 16.23 16.97
C GLY A 311 3.99 15.66 18.13
N SER A 312 3.96 14.33 18.23
CA SER A 312 4.63 13.54 19.26
C SER A 312 5.90 12.83 18.77
N GLY A 313 6.28 13.08 17.51
CA GLY A 313 7.38 12.43 16.82
C GLY A 313 6.90 11.53 15.70
N PHE A 314 7.51 11.67 14.52
CA PHE A 314 7.18 10.80 13.39
C PHE A 314 7.40 9.33 13.78
N GLY A 315 6.38 8.51 13.60
CA GLY A 315 6.43 7.08 13.88
C GLY A 315 6.52 6.67 15.35
N THR A 316 6.17 7.52 16.31
CA THR A 316 6.20 7.19 17.75
C THR A 316 4.82 6.94 18.35
N SER A 317 3.74 6.95 17.55
CA SER A 317 2.36 6.77 18.03
C SER A 317 2.18 5.54 18.92
N PHE A 318 2.91 4.45 18.64
CA PHE A 318 2.85 3.23 19.44
C PHE A 318 3.29 3.40 20.91
N LEU A 319 4.11 4.41 21.22
CA LEU A 319 4.50 4.74 22.59
C LEU A 319 3.37 5.44 23.36
N LEU A 320 2.48 6.13 22.65
CA LEU A 320 1.33 6.84 23.24
C LEU A 320 0.14 5.93 23.54
N ILE A 321 0.02 4.81 22.81
CA ILE A 321 -1.09 3.85 22.95
C ILE A 321 -0.64 2.53 23.60
N LYS A 322 0.45 2.56 24.38
CA LYS A 322 0.90 1.41 25.19
C LYS A 322 -0.28 0.87 26.01
N GLY A 323 -0.65 -0.39 25.78
CA GLY A 323 -1.79 -1.06 26.43
C GLY A 323 -2.86 -1.61 25.46
N TYR A 324 -2.83 -1.22 24.18
CA TYR A 324 -3.64 -1.86 23.13
C TYR A 324 -2.89 -3.06 22.56
N TYR A 325 -3.06 -4.24 23.16
CA TYR A 325 -2.46 -5.49 22.67
C TYR A 325 -3.42 -6.20 21.72
N TRP A 326 -2.99 -6.42 20.49
CA TRP A 326 -3.78 -7.15 19.47
C TRP A 326 -3.34 -8.61 19.31
N SER A 327 -2.18 -8.97 19.85
CA SER A 327 -1.64 -10.33 20.04
C SER A 327 -0.14 -10.20 20.37
N GLY A 328 0.24 -10.33 21.64
CA GLY A 328 1.65 -10.33 22.04
C GLY A 328 2.44 -9.04 21.72
N ILE A 329 3.66 -9.21 21.18
CA ILE A 329 4.78 -8.25 21.06
C ILE A 329 4.53 -7.13 20.01
N LYS A 330 3.45 -7.19 19.23
CA LYS A 330 3.18 -6.19 18.17
C LYS A 330 2.72 -4.85 18.77
N TYR A 331 3.51 -3.81 18.50
CA TYR A 331 3.18 -2.42 18.78
C TYR A 331 1.99 -1.95 17.92
N GLY A 332 0.88 -1.55 18.55
CA GLY A 332 -0.25 -0.95 17.86
C GLY A 332 0.07 0.43 17.25
N ASN A 333 -0.77 0.90 16.34
CA ASN A 333 -0.82 2.30 15.87
C ASN A 333 -2.29 2.78 15.86
N TYR A 334 -2.55 4.04 15.50
CA TYR A 334 -3.93 4.57 15.45
C TYR A 334 -4.80 3.98 14.32
N HIS A 335 -4.24 3.09 13.49
CA HIS A 335 -4.89 2.43 12.36
C HIS A 335 -5.66 3.39 11.45
N SER A 336 -5.14 4.60 11.28
CA SER A 336 -5.68 5.60 10.38
C SER A 336 -4.54 6.54 10.01
N LEU A 337 -4.26 6.68 8.72
CA LEU A 337 -3.18 7.55 8.25
C LEU A 337 -3.36 8.98 8.76
N TYR A 338 -4.60 9.50 8.70
CA TYR A 338 -4.88 10.90 9.02
C TYR A 338 -4.76 11.16 10.52
N ILE A 339 -5.18 10.21 11.36
CA ILE A 339 -5.03 10.34 12.82
C ILE A 339 -3.58 10.12 13.24
N THR A 340 -2.92 9.12 12.66
CA THR A 340 -1.49 8.90 12.91
C THR A 340 -0.69 10.14 12.54
N THR A 341 -0.88 10.72 11.36
CA THR A 341 -0.16 11.95 10.96
C THR A 341 -0.51 13.14 11.85
N LEU A 342 -1.75 13.25 12.32
CA LEU A 342 -2.18 14.31 13.22
C LEU A 342 -1.46 14.22 14.57
N VAL A 343 -1.41 13.03 15.16
CA VAL A 343 -0.78 12.82 16.46
C VAL A 343 0.75 12.83 16.36
N GLU A 344 1.32 12.30 15.29
CA GLU A 344 2.77 12.17 15.12
C GLU A 344 3.43 13.46 14.63
N CYS A 345 2.76 14.22 13.75
CA CYS A 345 3.35 15.37 13.05
C CYS A 345 2.50 16.65 13.08
N GLY A 346 1.32 16.64 13.70
CA GLY A 346 0.46 17.81 13.86
C GLY A 346 -0.48 18.10 12.68
N ILE A 347 -1.37 19.07 12.87
CA ILE A 347 -2.50 19.37 11.98
C ILE A 347 -2.05 19.80 10.58
N PHE A 348 -0.96 20.57 10.48
CA PHE A 348 -0.42 21.00 9.18
C PHE A 348 0.09 19.81 8.36
N ASN A 349 0.66 18.79 9.01
CA ASN A 349 1.09 17.58 8.33
C ASN A 349 -0.12 16.80 7.79
N THR A 350 -1.17 16.63 8.61
CA THR A 350 -2.39 15.92 8.20
C THR A 350 -3.10 16.63 7.04
N ILE A 351 -3.25 17.95 7.12
CA ILE A 351 -3.84 18.75 6.03
C ILE A 351 -3.00 18.56 4.76
N SER A 352 -1.67 18.68 4.88
CA SER A 352 -0.79 18.52 3.74
C SER A 352 -0.89 17.13 3.10
N MET A 353 -0.86 16.08 3.91
CA MET A 353 -1.02 14.70 3.48
C MET A 353 -2.34 14.52 2.73
N PHE A 354 -3.46 14.99 3.29
CA PHE A 354 -4.77 14.94 2.65
C PHE A 354 -4.82 15.72 1.33
N VAL A 355 -4.19 16.89 1.28
CA VAL A 355 -4.14 17.72 0.08
C VAL A 355 -3.36 17.02 -1.03
N ILE A 356 -2.15 16.53 -0.73
CA ILE A 356 -1.28 15.90 -1.72
C ILE A 356 -1.86 14.57 -2.22
N SER A 357 -2.41 13.75 -1.34
CA SER A 357 -2.89 12.41 -1.71
C SER A 357 -4.28 12.41 -2.34
N PHE A 358 -5.11 13.42 -2.07
CA PHE A 358 -6.53 13.38 -2.45
C PHE A 358 -7.09 14.69 -2.99
N LEU A 359 -7.06 15.78 -2.21
CA LEU A 359 -7.79 17.01 -2.58
C LEU A 359 -7.24 17.64 -3.87
N LEU A 360 -5.91 17.78 -3.97
CA LEU A 360 -5.28 18.37 -5.14
C LEU A 360 -5.44 17.46 -6.38
N PRO A 361 -5.25 16.13 -6.31
CA PRO A 361 -5.59 15.23 -7.41
C PRO A 361 -7.04 15.31 -7.89
N PHE A 362 -8.00 15.42 -6.96
CA PHE A 362 -9.41 15.59 -7.28
C PHE A 362 -9.68 16.88 -8.07
N ILE A 363 -9.05 17.98 -7.67
CA ILE A 363 -9.21 19.29 -8.32
C ILE A 363 -8.55 19.30 -9.71
N ILE A 364 -7.37 18.68 -9.85
CA ILE A 364 -6.59 18.69 -11.10
C ILE A 364 -7.29 17.86 -12.18
N ASP A 365 -7.55 16.58 -11.90
CA ASP A 365 -8.11 15.67 -12.90
C ASP A 365 -8.81 14.47 -12.24
N TYR A 366 -10.03 14.68 -11.76
CA TYR A 366 -10.86 13.63 -11.17
C TYR A 366 -11.27 12.53 -12.17
N LYS A 367 -11.16 12.76 -13.48
CA LYS A 367 -11.48 11.76 -14.51
C LYS A 367 -10.29 10.85 -14.81
N ASN A 368 -9.09 11.23 -14.41
CA ASN A 368 -7.90 10.40 -14.51
C ASN A 368 -8.13 9.05 -13.82
N HIS A 369 -7.83 7.95 -14.48
CA HIS A 369 -7.96 6.64 -13.85
C HIS A 369 -7.04 6.51 -12.62
N ILE A 370 -5.84 7.11 -12.63
CA ILE A 370 -4.92 7.07 -11.48
C ILE A 370 -5.54 7.80 -10.28
N PHE A 371 -6.34 8.85 -10.51
CA PHE A 371 -7.10 9.47 -9.41
C PHE A 371 -8.06 8.48 -8.76
N THR A 372 -8.71 7.60 -9.53
CA THR A 372 -9.59 6.56 -8.96
C THR A 372 -8.85 5.69 -7.95
N LEU A 373 -7.59 5.32 -8.22
CA LEU A 373 -6.75 4.59 -7.27
C LEU A 373 -6.53 5.40 -5.98
N LEU A 374 -6.22 6.70 -6.10
CA LEU A 374 -6.02 7.60 -4.95
C LEU A 374 -7.31 7.81 -4.15
N PHE A 375 -8.47 7.87 -4.81
CA PHE A 375 -9.78 7.86 -4.16
C PHE A 375 -9.98 6.59 -3.34
N GLY A 376 -9.59 5.41 -3.87
CA GLY A 376 -9.58 4.17 -3.09
C GLY A 376 -8.65 4.24 -1.87
N PHE A 377 -7.45 4.80 -2.03
CA PHE A 377 -6.50 5.00 -0.93
C PHE A 377 -7.04 5.92 0.15
N LEU A 378 -7.86 6.92 -0.18
CA LEU A 378 -8.50 7.79 0.81
C LEU A 378 -9.27 6.95 1.85
N PHE A 379 -10.17 6.07 1.39
CA PHE A 379 -11.01 5.24 2.27
C PHE A 379 -10.21 4.16 2.98
N PHE A 380 -9.23 3.58 2.31
CA PHE A 380 -8.33 2.63 2.95
C PHE A 380 -7.57 3.27 4.12
N ASN A 381 -7.08 4.50 3.92
CA ASN A 381 -6.31 5.25 4.90
C ASN A 381 -7.14 5.78 6.09
N ILE A 382 -8.48 5.66 6.04
CA ILE A 382 -9.32 5.93 7.21
C ILE A 382 -9.12 4.85 8.28
N PHE A 383 -8.95 3.59 7.86
CA PHE A 383 -8.92 2.41 8.74
C PHE A 383 -7.59 1.65 8.73
N TYR A 384 -6.59 2.19 8.04
CA TYR A 384 -5.24 1.66 8.02
C TYR A 384 -4.25 2.78 7.65
N GLN A 385 -2.95 2.51 7.73
CA GLN A 385 -1.90 3.48 7.40
C GLN A 385 -0.98 2.97 6.30
N LEU A 386 -0.75 3.79 5.26
CA LEU A 386 0.10 3.43 4.13
C LEU A 386 1.37 4.27 3.99
N ILE A 387 1.66 5.13 4.96
CA ILE A 387 2.77 6.09 4.91
C ILE A 387 4.14 5.43 4.72
N MET A 388 4.31 4.18 5.16
CA MET A 388 5.54 3.41 5.02
C MET A 388 5.50 2.40 3.87
N GLU A 389 4.45 2.41 3.06
CA GLU A 389 4.36 1.52 1.90
C GLU A 389 4.94 2.18 0.64
N PRO A 390 5.87 1.52 -0.07
CA PRO A 390 6.40 2.03 -1.33
C PRO A 390 5.30 2.33 -2.36
N VAL A 391 4.30 1.45 -2.47
CA VAL A 391 3.20 1.56 -3.45
C VAL A 391 2.38 2.83 -3.25
N PHE A 392 2.25 3.31 -2.00
CA PHE A 392 1.47 4.49 -1.67
C PHE A 392 2.10 5.76 -2.25
N TRP A 393 3.35 6.02 -1.90
CA TRP A 393 4.11 7.16 -2.41
C TRP A 393 4.33 7.08 -3.91
N PHE A 394 4.62 5.88 -4.42
CA PHE A 394 4.76 5.67 -5.84
C PHE A 394 3.48 6.06 -6.60
N SER A 395 2.31 5.66 -6.12
CA SER A 395 1.02 5.96 -6.78
C SER A 395 0.65 7.44 -6.73
N ILE A 396 0.89 8.12 -5.60
CA ILE A 396 0.68 9.56 -5.47
C ILE A 396 1.55 10.29 -6.49
N LEU A 397 2.85 10.00 -6.51
CA LEU A 397 3.80 10.63 -7.43
C LEU A 397 3.48 10.30 -8.89
N LEU A 398 3.00 9.09 -9.18
CA LEU A 398 2.61 8.67 -10.52
C LEU A 398 1.50 9.56 -11.09
N PHE A 399 0.49 9.91 -10.27
CA PHE A 399 -0.57 10.84 -10.68
C PHE A 399 0.01 12.21 -11.10
N TYR A 400 0.91 12.77 -10.30
CA TYR A 400 1.54 14.05 -10.62
C TYR A 400 2.45 13.94 -11.84
N LYS A 401 3.22 12.86 -11.96
CA LYS A 401 4.07 12.60 -13.12
C LYS A 401 3.26 12.64 -14.41
N PHE A 402 2.12 11.93 -14.46
CA PHE A 402 1.30 11.85 -15.68
C PHE A 402 0.68 13.19 -16.06
N ASN A 403 0.18 13.95 -15.08
CA ASN A 403 -0.45 15.24 -15.35
C ASN A 403 0.56 16.35 -15.68
N PHE A 404 1.79 16.29 -15.15
CA PHE A 404 2.76 17.38 -15.26
C PHE A 404 3.96 17.10 -16.16
N SER A 405 4.09 15.90 -16.73
CA SER A 405 5.12 15.59 -17.74
C SER A 405 4.72 16.01 -19.16
N GLU A 406 3.43 15.99 -19.50
CA GLU A 406 2.93 16.25 -20.86
C GLU A 406 2.63 17.73 -21.16
N LEU A 407 2.60 18.60 -20.15
CA LEU A 407 2.27 20.04 -20.26
C LEU A 407 3.26 20.91 -21.09
N LYS A 408 4.14 20.30 -21.91
CA LYS A 408 5.03 21.00 -22.85
C LYS A 408 4.94 20.55 -24.31
N ASN A 409 4.09 19.58 -24.67
CA ASN A 409 3.91 19.23 -26.08
C ASN A 409 2.77 20.00 -26.77
N GLU A 410 2.08 20.89 -26.07
CA GLU A 410 1.01 21.74 -26.61
C GLU A 410 1.23 23.25 -26.39
N LYS A 411 2.46 23.74 -26.56
CA LYS A 411 2.68 25.19 -26.74
C LYS A 411 3.46 25.49 -28.00
#